data_AF-A0A3P7TGL2-F1
#
_entry.id   AF-A0A3P7TGL2-F1
#
_cell.length_a   1.000
_cell.length_b   1.000
_cell.length_c   1.000
_cell.angle_alpha   90.00
_cell.angle_beta   90.00
_cell.angle_gamma   90.00
#
_symmetry.space_group_name_H-M   'P 1'
#
loop_
_entity.id
_entity.type
_entity.pdbx_description
1 polymer ?
#
loop_
_entity_poly.entity_id
_entity_poly.type
_entity_poly.pdbx_seq_one_letter_code
_entity_poly.pdbx_strand_id
1 'polypeptide(L)'
;MSDANPWRISPLGRYFVTKNNTTIMAFAVGGKYKPGNGFAIIGSHTDSLAPRVKPTSRLHSGMYNQLAVLRYGGGDEMFKWFDRDFSVAGQVIVKTGQTMSRRLVRIEHPILYIPSIHEGSVYPKDSSDVKSERQYDPIFESRAMEERSSRRFMKGAPNEFGSRILGQPRRFIELIADAANTTPENIVDMDLFLYDTNQARIGGIHNEFITGGGTDNKVGTYLCMKALLDSLENEDELKNDENVRVLIGNVSEMGAASSFIKHVLKRLTVGGPQNAYELAISRSMLITVDQTHAVHPNFPDKHEVNHHVKINGGPVSSIGVGFGTTATSIAILKKLAAEAKVPLQILIPRNNLGVGGTMSAAMAHGLGILTVDASGCSELAMHSARSLTYSYGVIMGVRLFSVSCLL
;
A
#
# COMPACT_ATOMS: atom_id res chain seq x y z
N MET A 1 -16.47 -0.18 -13.02
CA MET A 1 -17.10 0.97 -13.72
C MET A 1 -16.00 1.91 -14.22
N SER A 2 -16.24 2.64 -15.32
CA SER A 2 -15.33 3.69 -15.80
C SER A 2 -15.69 5.04 -15.19
N ASP A 3 -14.72 5.81 -14.71
CA ASP A 3 -14.97 7.16 -14.16
C ASP A 3 -15.44 8.15 -15.24
N ALA A 4 -15.07 7.92 -16.50
CA ALA A 4 -15.39 8.75 -17.66
C ALA A 4 -16.83 8.59 -18.18
N ASN A 5 -17.56 7.55 -17.75
CA ASN A 5 -18.92 7.28 -18.21
C ASN A 5 -19.98 7.69 -17.18
N PRO A 6 -21.21 8.04 -17.59
CA PRO A 6 -22.34 8.19 -16.68
C PRO A 6 -22.59 6.90 -15.89
N TRP A 7 -22.98 7.02 -14.62
CA TRP A 7 -23.25 5.86 -13.76
C TRP A 7 -24.75 5.71 -13.53
N ARG A 8 -25.22 4.47 -13.61
CA ARG A 8 -26.56 4.07 -13.15
C ARG A 8 -26.38 3.20 -11.92
N ILE A 9 -26.54 3.82 -10.77
CA ILE A 9 -26.41 3.18 -9.45
C ILE A 9 -27.82 2.86 -8.95
N SER A 10 -28.05 1.62 -8.55
CA SER A 10 -29.33 1.17 -7.99
C SER A 10 -29.13 0.62 -6.57
N PRO A 11 -30.17 0.68 -5.71
CA PRO A 11 -30.22 -0.10 -4.48
C PRO A 11 -29.88 -1.57 -4.73
N LEU A 12 -29.24 -2.22 -3.76
CA LEU A 12 -28.70 -3.59 -3.84
C LEU A 12 -27.57 -3.79 -4.86
N GLY A 13 -27.22 -2.76 -5.64
CA GLY A 13 -26.12 -2.83 -6.59
C GLY A 13 -24.77 -2.87 -5.89
N ARG A 14 -23.83 -3.64 -6.46
CA ARG A 14 -22.45 -3.78 -6.00
C ARG A 14 -21.52 -3.33 -7.13
N TYR A 15 -20.63 -2.39 -6.82
CA TYR A 15 -19.82 -1.75 -7.84
C TYR A 15 -18.39 -1.48 -7.37
N PHE A 16 -17.49 -1.26 -8.32
CA PHE A 16 -16.18 -0.70 -8.04
C PHE A 16 -15.72 0.21 -9.18
N VAL A 17 -14.86 1.15 -8.83
CA VAL A 17 -14.16 2.04 -9.76
C VAL A 17 -12.70 2.07 -9.39
N THR A 18 -11.82 2.10 -10.39
CA THR A 18 -10.40 2.31 -10.18
C THR A 18 -9.98 3.67 -10.73
N LYS A 19 -8.99 4.29 -10.10
CA LYS A 19 -8.30 5.47 -10.63
C LYS A 19 -6.84 5.12 -10.83
N ASN A 20 -6.35 5.35 -12.04
CA ASN A 20 -4.98 5.05 -12.45
C ASN A 20 -4.51 3.60 -12.19
N ASN A 21 -5.42 2.64 -11.98
CA ASN A 21 -5.13 1.27 -11.54
C ASN A 21 -4.28 1.15 -10.26
N THR A 22 -4.14 2.24 -9.50
CA THR A 22 -3.43 2.28 -8.23
C THR A 22 -4.38 2.51 -7.07
N THR A 23 -5.54 3.14 -7.32
CA THR A 23 -6.62 3.32 -6.34
C THR A 23 -7.85 2.56 -6.76
N ILE A 24 -8.48 1.89 -5.80
CA ILE A 24 -9.78 1.25 -5.93
C ILE A 24 -10.76 1.83 -4.91
N MET A 25 -11.99 2.09 -5.35
CA MET A 25 -13.11 2.34 -4.47
C MET A 25 -14.21 1.35 -4.85
N ALA A 26 -14.55 0.47 -3.92
CA ALA A 26 -15.61 -0.53 -4.07
C ALA A 26 -16.75 -0.17 -3.13
N PHE A 27 -17.99 -0.42 -3.53
CA PHE A 27 -19.13 -0.10 -2.71
C PHE A 27 -20.35 -0.96 -3.02
N ALA A 28 -21.18 -1.15 -2.00
CA ALA A 28 -22.46 -1.82 -2.08
C ALA A 28 -23.56 -0.89 -1.56
N VAL A 29 -24.63 -0.76 -2.33
CA VAL A 29 -25.72 0.17 -2.04
C VAL A 29 -26.79 -0.57 -1.25
N GLY A 30 -27.13 -0.07 -0.05
CA GLY A 30 -28.21 -0.62 0.76
C GLY A 30 -29.56 -0.62 0.03
N GLY A 31 -30.40 -1.61 0.33
CA GLY A 31 -31.71 -1.77 -0.31
C GLY A 31 -32.68 -0.63 0.01
N LYS A 32 -32.50 0.05 1.15
CA LYS A 32 -33.28 1.22 1.57
C LYS A 32 -32.55 2.54 1.36
N TYR A 33 -31.38 2.52 0.73
CA TYR A 33 -30.58 3.72 0.49
C TYR A 33 -31.36 4.76 -0.33
N LYS A 34 -31.29 6.01 0.14
CA LYS A 34 -31.76 7.20 -0.57
C LYS A 34 -30.64 8.24 -0.58
N PRO A 35 -30.49 9.04 -1.66
CA PRO A 35 -29.55 10.15 -1.67
C PRO A 35 -29.71 11.07 -0.45
N GLY A 36 -28.64 11.20 0.35
CA GLY A 36 -28.63 11.90 1.64
C GLY A 36 -28.50 10.98 2.86
N ASN A 37 -28.59 9.66 2.69
CA ASN A 37 -28.21 8.69 3.70
C ASN A 37 -26.68 8.58 3.81
N GLY A 38 -26.20 7.92 4.88
CA GLY A 38 -24.78 7.87 5.21
C GLY A 38 -23.96 6.88 4.36
N PHE A 39 -22.65 6.99 4.55
CA PHE A 39 -21.65 6.08 4.04
C PHE A 39 -20.94 5.40 5.22
N ALA A 40 -20.92 4.07 5.22
CA ALA A 40 -20.07 3.27 6.10
C ALA A 40 -18.75 3.01 5.38
N ILE A 41 -17.71 3.80 5.69
CA ILE A 41 -16.46 3.79 4.92
C ILE A 41 -15.36 3.09 5.71
N ILE A 42 -14.70 2.14 5.06
CA ILE A 42 -13.44 1.54 5.51
C ILE A 42 -12.36 1.83 4.46
N GLY A 43 -11.23 2.39 4.90
CA GLY A 43 -10.17 2.84 4.00
C GLY A 43 -8.79 2.35 4.42
N SER A 44 -7.97 1.94 3.48
CA SER A 44 -6.57 1.54 3.68
C SER A 44 -5.73 2.06 2.51
N HIS A 45 -4.40 1.91 2.58
CA HIS A 45 -3.51 2.19 1.44
C HIS A 45 -2.90 0.91 0.85
N THR A 46 -2.77 0.85 -0.48
CA THR A 46 -2.21 -0.31 -1.20
C THR A 46 -0.71 -0.19 -1.43
N ASP A 47 -0.17 1.02 -1.30
CA ASP A 47 1.26 1.24 -1.44
C ASP A 47 2.03 0.75 -0.20
N SER A 48 3.31 0.57 -0.40
CA SER A 48 4.27 0.19 0.63
C SER A 48 5.57 0.87 0.28
N LEU A 49 6.40 1.12 1.28
CA LEU A 49 7.74 1.62 1.02
C LEU A 49 8.52 0.61 0.18
N ALA A 50 9.23 1.11 -0.83
CA ALA A 50 10.07 0.31 -1.70
C ALA A 50 11.04 1.18 -2.50
N PRO A 51 12.22 0.68 -2.90
CA PRO A 51 12.99 1.29 -3.96
C PRO A 51 12.21 1.22 -5.28
N ARG A 52 12.11 2.35 -5.98
CA ARG A 52 11.46 2.47 -7.29
C ARG A 52 12.50 2.77 -8.36
N VAL A 53 12.43 2.09 -9.50
CA VAL A 53 13.39 2.29 -10.59
C VAL A 53 13.24 3.71 -11.14
N LYS A 54 14.36 4.45 -11.27
CA LYS A 54 14.36 5.81 -11.84
C LYS A 54 14.07 5.75 -13.35
N PRO A 55 13.45 6.79 -13.95
CA PRO A 55 13.19 6.84 -15.40
C PRO A 55 14.45 6.72 -16.26
N THR A 56 15.58 7.21 -15.75
CA THR A 56 16.92 6.97 -16.29
C THR A 56 17.73 6.23 -15.22
N SER A 57 17.86 4.91 -15.38
CA SER A 57 18.38 4.02 -14.34
C SER A 57 19.76 3.43 -14.65
N ARG A 58 20.28 3.59 -15.87
CA ARG A 58 21.55 2.95 -16.25
C ARG A 58 22.71 3.52 -15.45
N LEU A 59 23.30 2.67 -14.61
CA LEU A 59 24.53 2.97 -13.87
C LEU A 59 25.57 1.89 -14.13
N HIS A 60 26.83 2.28 -14.03
CA HIS A 60 27.97 1.36 -14.02
C HIS A 60 28.96 1.80 -12.94
N SER A 61 29.53 0.82 -12.23
CA SER A 61 30.59 1.05 -11.25
C SER A 61 31.51 -0.16 -11.22
N GLY A 62 32.79 0.06 -11.53
CA GLY A 62 33.78 -1.02 -11.66
C GLY A 62 33.33 -2.11 -12.64
N MET A 63 33.18 -3.33 -12.13
CA MET A 63 32.81 -4.52 -12.90
C MET A 63 31.29 -4.81 -12.91
N TYR A 64 30.49 -3.92 -12.34
CA TYR A 64 29.06 -4.13 -12.13
C TYR A 64 28.20 -3.11 -12.88
N ASN A 65 27.10 -3.62 -13.43
CA ASN A 65 25.98 -2.82 -13.93
C ASN A 65 24.93 -2.72 -12.83
N GLN A 66 24.45 -1.49 -12.59
CA GLN A 66 23.51 -1.16 -11.52
C GLN A 66 22.27 -0.47 -12.08
N LEU A 67 21.19 -0.51 -11.32
CA LEU A 67 19.99 0.31 -11.57
C LEU A 67 19.94 1.47 -10.58
N ALA A 68 19.77 2.69 -11.07
CA ALA A 68 19.47 3.82 -10.24
C ALA A 68 18.04 3.69 -9.70
N VAL A 69 17.89 3.76 -8.38
CA VAL A 69 16.58 3.72 -7.71
C VAL A 69 16.32 5.01 -6.94
N LEU A 70 15.05 5.36 -6.79
CA LEU A 70 14.59 6.40 -5.88
C LEU A 70 13.93 5.74 -4.67
N ARG A 71 13.99 6.41 -3.52
CA ARG A 71 13.42 5.95 -2.26
C ARG A 71 11.95 6.34 -2.20
N TYR A 72 11.03 5.42 -2.49
CA TYR A 72 9.60 5.71 -2.43
C TYR A 72 9.10 5.56 -1.00
N GLY A 73 8.69 6.68 -0.41
CA GLY A 73 8.20 6.86 0.98
C GLY A 73 9.20 6.53 2.10
N GLY A 74 10.30 5.84 1.82
CA GLY A 74 11.40 5.55 2.75
C GLY A 74 12.35 6.73 2.93
N GLY A 75 12.35 7.31 4.13
CA GLY A 75 13.35 8.28 4.57
C GLY A 75 14.73 7.62 4.83
N ASP A 76 15.30 7.86 6.01
CA ASP A 76 16.65 7.41 6.36
C ASP A 76 16.75 5.90 6.70
N GLU A 77 15.66 5.15 6.65
CA GLU A 77 15.60 3.73 7.06
C GLU A 77 15.88 2.72 5.94
N MET A 78 16.41 3.17 4.81
CA MET A 78 16.66 2.32 3.65
C MET A 78 17.70 1.22 3.90
N PHE A 79 18.47 1.29 4.99
CA PHE A 79 19.37 0.21 5.41
C PHE A 79 18.64 -1.13 5.66
N LYS A 80 17.33 -1.11 5.93
CA LYS A 80 16.49 -2.32 6.06
C LYS A 80 16.34 -3.12 4.75
N TRP A 81 16.87 -2.60 3.64
CA TRP A 81 16.80 -3.18 2.30
C TRP A 81 18.12 -3.78 1.81
N PHE A 82 19.18 -3.80 2.63
CA PHE A 82 20.42 -4.49 2.26
C PHE A 82 20.28 -6.02 2.33
N ASP A 83 21.14 -6.70 1.59
CA ASP A 83 21.43 -8.14 1.65
C ASP A 83 20.21 -9.04 1.46
N ARG A 84 19.41 -8.74 0.44
CA ARG A 84 18.25 -9.54 0.04
C ARG A 84 18.17 -9.73 -1.46
N ASP A 85 17.48 -10.80 -1.82
CA ASP A 85 17.17 -11.18 -3.19
C ASP A 85 15.95 -10.41 -3.68
N PHE A 86 16.18 -9.36 -4.47
CA PHE A 86 15.13 -8.53 -5.02
C PHE A 86 14.82 -8.86 -6.48
N SER A 87 13.59 -8.56 -6.87
CA SER A 87 13.18 -8.48 -8.25
C SER A 87 12.28 -7.26 -8.45
N VAL A 88 11.69 -7.10 -9.64
CA VAL A 88 10.87 -5.94 -9.98
C VAL A 88 9.44 -6.33 -10.32
N ALA A 89 8.50 -5.51 -9.87
CA ALA A 89 7.08 -5.62 -10.22
C ALA A 89 6.48 -4.22 -10.39
N GLY A 90 5.49 -4.09 -11.27
CA GLY A 90 4.84 -2.82 -11.51
C GLY A 90 4.09 -2.80 -12.83
N GLN A 91 4.10 -1.64 -13.48
CA GLN A 91 3.40 -1.41 -14.73
C GLN A 91 4.35 -0.91 -15.82
N VAL A 92 4.01 -1.25 -17.06
CA VAL A 92 4.66 -0.72 -18.26
C VAL A 92 3.59 -0.15 -19.18
N ILE A 93 3.91 0.97 -19.81
CA ILE A 93 3.10 1.57 -20.87
C ILE A 93 3.70 1.12 -22.19
N VAL A 94 2.89 0.44 -23.01
CA VAL A 94 3.33 -0.11 -24.29
C VAL A 94 2.50 0.45 -25.42
N LYS A 95 3.14 0.69 -26.56
CA LYS A 95 2.49 1.04 -27.81
C LYS A 95 1.86 -0.20 -28.43
N THR A 96 0.58 -0.11 -28.77
CA THR A 96 -0.19 -1.15 -29.46
C THR A 96 -0.78 -0.55 -30.74
N GLY A 97 -0.03 -0.62 -31.84
CA GLY A 97 -0.40 0.04 -33.10
C GLY A 97 -0.40 1.56 -32.93
N GLN A 98 -1.57 2.21 -33.05
CA GLN A 98 -1.71 3.66 -32.86
C GLN A 98 -2.08 4.06 -31.42
N THR A 99 -2.42 3.10 -30.55
CA THR A 99 -2.81 3.37 -29.16
C THR A 99 -1.70 3.02 -28.19
N MET A 100 -1.86 3.42 -26.93
CA MET A 100 -1.06 2.93 -25.82
C MET A 100 -1.94 2.08 -24.91
N SER A 101 -1.35 1.02 -24.36
CA SER A 101 -1.98 0.18 -23.35
C SER A 101 -1.04 0.01 -22.17
N ARG A 102 -1.61 -0.27 -21.00
CA ARG A 102 -0.86 -0.55 -19.79
C ARG A 102 -0.82 -2.06 -19.57
N ARG A 103 0.34 -2.59 -19.21
CA ARG A 103 0.52 -3.99 -18.82
C ARG A 103 1.17 -4.07 -17.45
N LEU A 104 0.72 -5.01 -16.63
CA LEU A 104 1.39 -5.33 -15.38
C LEU A 104 2.52 -6.31 -15.66
N VAL A 105 3.67 -6.10 -15.03
CA VAL A 105 4.83 -6.97 -15.13
C VAL A 105 5.29 -7.37 -13.74
N ARG A 106 5.75 -8.61 -13.63
CA ARG A 106 6.41 -9.13 -12.44
C ARG A 106 7.47 -10.11 -12.91
N ILE A 107 8.72 -9.83 -12.57
CA ILE A 107 9.82 -10.78 -12.75
C ILE A 107 9.88 -11.62 -11.48
N GLU A 108 9.76 -12.94 -11.58
CA GLU A 108 9.74 -13.83 -10.39
C GLU A 108 11.14 -14.20 -9.92
N HIS A 109 12.11 -14.26 -10.82
CA HIS A 109 13.49 -14.58 -10.49
C HIS A 109 14.19 -13.39 -9.81
N PRO A 110 15.02 -13.61 -8.78
CA PRO A 110 15.82 -12.55 -8.17
C PRO A 110 16.90 -12.08 -9.14
N ILE A 111 16.76 -10.82 -9.58
CA ILE A 111 17.64 -10.19 -10.57
C ILE A 111 18.37 -8.98 -9.99
N LEU A 112 18.11 -8.62 -8.72
CA LEU A 112 18.64 -7.43 -8.08
C LEU A 112 19.16 -7.78 -6.68
N TYR A 113 20.31 -7.20 -6.34
CA TYR A 113 20.91 -7.34 -5.01
C TYR A 113 21.55 -6.03 -4.56
N ILE A 114 21.29 -5.62 -3.32
CA ILE A 114 21.87 -4.40 -2.71
C ILE A 114 22.82 -4.88 -1.60
N PRO A 115 24.14 -4.92 -1.83
CA PRO A 115 25.08 -5.43 -0.84
C PRO A 115 25.36 -4.41 0.25
N SER A 116 25.40 -4.85 1.52
CA SER A 116 26.00 -4.05 2.58
C SER A 116 27.52 -3.97 2.45
N ILE A 117 28.12 -2.94 3.04
CA ILE A 117 29.58 -2.84 3.18
C ILE A 117 30.01 -3.45 4.52
N HIS A 118 31.06 -4.26 4.49
CA HIS A 118 31.66 -4.80 5.71
C HIS A 118 32.47 -3.70 6.42
N GLU A 119 32.03 -3.28 7.60
CA GLU A 119 32.78 -2.38 8.47
C GLU A 119 33.77 -3.18 9.33
N GLY A 120 35.05 -2.81 9.35
CA GLY A 120 36.08 -3.54 10.09
C GLY A 120 37.51 -3.11 9.80
N SER A 121 38.47 -4.03 9.88
CA SER A 121 39.90 -3.74 9.74
C SER A 121 40.31 -3.15 8.39
N VAL A 122 39.49 -3.32 7.34
CA VAL A 122 39.74 -2.82 5.98
C VAL A 122 38.96 -1.53 5.68
N TYR A 123 37.80 -1.32 6.29
CA TYR A 123 36.93 -0.16 6.09
C TYR A 123 36.58 0.46 7.47
N PRO A 124 37.07 1.67 7.79
CA PRO A 124 36.86 2.29 9.10
C PRO A 124 35.38 2.36 9.50
N LYS A 125 35.10 2.24 10.81
CA LYS A 125 33.74 2.23 11.38
C LYS A 125 32.89 3.47 11.06
N ASP A 126 33.52 4.59 10.66
CA ASP A 126 32.84 5.83 10.27
C ASP A 126 32.67 5.99 8.75
N SER A 127 32.94 4.94 7.96
CA SER A 127 32.73 4.96 6.50
C SER A 127 31.25 4.87 6.08
N SER A 128 30.35 4.55 7.02
CA SER A 128 28.88 4.53 6.82
C SER A 128 28.24 5.92 6.83
N ASP A 129 28.97 6.98 7.20
CA ASP A 129 28.43 8.34 7.21
C ASP A 129 28.25 8.95 5.80
N VAL A 130 28.55 8.18 4.76
CA VAL A 130 28.27 8.57 3.38
C VAL A 130 26.80 8.26 3.09
N LYS A 131 25.88 9.13 3.54
CA LYS A 131 24.48 9.22 3.08
C LYS A 131 24.40 9.55 1.57
N SER A 132 25.14 8.84 0.73
CA SER A 132 25.15 9.08 -0.69
C SER A 132 23.91 8.45 -1.31
N GLU A 133 23.29 9.22 -2.19
CA GLU A 133 22.14 8.85 -3.02
C GLU A 133 22.26 7.46 -3.68
N ARG A 134 23.48 6.94 -3.86
CA ARG A 134 23.78 5.73 -4.65
C ARG A 134 24.00 4.44 -3.84
N GLN A 135 24.03 4.50 -2.50
CA GLN A 135 24.28 3.29 -1.68
C GLN A 135 23.21 2.21 -1.84
N TYR A 136 22.02 2.60 -2.29
CA TYR A 136 20.88 1.70 -2.43
C TYR A 136 20.64 1.25 -3.87
N ASP A 137 21.54 1.60 -4.79
CA ASP A 137 21.43 1.22 -6.20
C ASP A 137 21.77 -0.27 -6.38
N PRO A 138 20.80 -1.15 -6.70
CA PRO A 138 21.04 -2.58 -6.81
C PRO A 138 21.95 -2.93 -7.98
N ILE A 139 22.75 -3.98 -7.79
CA ILE A 139 23.49 -4.67 -8.84
C ILE A 139 22.54 -5.62 -9.56
N PHE A 140 22.58 -5.66 -10.89
CA PHE A 140 21.75 -6.57 -11.69
C PHE A 140 22.54 -7.44 -12.68
N GLU A 141 23.75 -7.01 -13.08
CA GLU A 141 24.57 -7.75 -14.03
C GLU A 141 26.06 -7.44 -13.85
N SER A 142 26.95 -8.39 -14.20
CA SER A 142 28.39 -8.12 -14.31
C SER A 142 28.76 -7.75 -15.75
N ARG A 143 29.72 -6.82 -15.90
CA ARG A 143 30.20 -6.39 -17.23
C ARG A 143 30.80 -7.53 -18.05
N ALA A 144 31.47 -8.47 -17.37
CA ALA A 144 32.01 -9.66 -18.04
C ALA A 144 30.91 -10.51 -18.70
N MET A 145 29.74 -10.61 -18.08
CA MET A 145 28.60 -11.35 -18.65
C MET A 145 27.90 -10.56 -19.75
N GLU A 146 27.76 -9.24 -19.58
CA GLU A 146 27.24 -8.34 -20.59
C GLU A 146 28.05 -8.45 -21.90
N GLU A 147 29.39 -8.41 -21.80
CA GLU A 147 30.30 -8.53 -22.95
C GLU A 147 30.21 -9.90 -23.63
N ARG A 148 30.24 -10.99 -22.85
CA ARG A 148 30.12 -12.36 -23.38
C ARG A 148 28.81 -12.56 -24.15
N SER A 149 27.74 -12.02 -23.60
CA SER A 149 26.43 -12.18 -24.20
C SER A 149 26.28 -11.29 -25.43
N SER A 150 26.78 -10.05 -25.38
CA SER A 150 26.81 -9.14 -26.54
C SER A 150 27.56 -9.75 -27.73
N ARG A 151 28.65 -10.49 -27.49
CA ARG A 151 29.37 -11.25 -28.53
C ARG A 151 28.56 -12.39 -29.15
N ARG A 152 27.64 -13.02 -28.41
CA ARG A 152 26.70 -14.02 -28.98
C ARG A 152 25.64 -13.39 -29.89
N PHE A 153 25.29 -12.13 -29.66
CA PHE A 153 24.30 -11.39 -30.45
C PHE A 153 24.89 -10.60 -31.65
N MET A 154 26.21 -10.66 -31.90
CA MET A 154 26.88 -10.03 -33.04
C MET A 154 26.66 -10.73 -34.41
N LYS A 155 25.48 -11.30 -34.64
CA LYS A 155 24.95 -11.61 -35.99
C LYS A 155 23.64 -10.84 -36.20
N GLY A 156 23.72 -9.51 -36.20
CA GLY A 156 22.57 -8.65 -36.53
C GLY A 156 22.78 -7.19 -36.09
N ALA A 157 23.08 -6.34 -37.07
CA ALA A 157 23.08 -4.86 -37.11
C ALA A 157 23.73 -4.03 -35.97
N PRO A 158 24.51 -2.97 -36.29
CA PRO A 158 25.02 -2.03 -35.30
C PRO A 158 23.89 -1.19 -34.67
N ASN A 159 23.98 -1.03 -33.35
CA ASN A 159 23.60 0.11 -32.52
C ASN A 159 22.79 1.24 -33.20
N GLU A 160 21.46 1.14 -33.19
CA GLU A 160 20.58 2.32 -33.17
C GLU A 160 19.14 1.98 -32.71
N PHE A 161 18.98 0.92 -31.90
CA PHE A 161 17.69 0.66 -31.26
C PHE A 161 17.48 1.70 -30.16
N GLY A 162 16.84 2.80 -30.54
CA GLY A 162 16.23 3.76 -29.65
C GLY A 162 15.24 3.04 -28.74
N SER A 163 15.73 2.53 -27.60
CA SER A 163 14.94 2.50 -26.38
C SER A 163 14.49 3.94 -26.16
N ARG A 164 13.29 4.27 -26.61
CA ARG A 164 12.65 5.58 -26.41
C ARG A 164 12.49 5.92 -24.92
N ILE A 165 12.73 4.94 -24.03
CA ILE A 165 12.95 5.18 -22.61
C ILE A 165 14.42 5.58 -22.41
N LEU A 166 14.64 6.88 -22.21
CA LEU A 166 15.95 7.48 -22.05
C LEU A 166 16.72 6.82 -20.89
N GLY A 167 17.79 6.09 -21.22
CA GLY A 167 18.83 5.69 -20.27
C GLY A 167 18.51 4.51 -19.35
N GLN A 168 17.73 3.53 -19.82
CA GLN A 168 17.59 2.22 -19.16
C GLN A 168 18.64 1.22 -19.70
N PRO A 169 19.13 0.23 -18.91
CA PRO A 169 20.01 -0.82 -19.44
C PRO A 169 19.30 -1.72 -20.45
N ARG A 170 19.98 -2.07 -21.55
CA ARG A 170 19.39 -2.83 -22.66
C ARG A 170 18.80 -4.17 -22.22
N ARG A 171 19.58 -4.97 -21.50
CA ARG A 171 19.17 -6.30 -21.02
C ARG A 171 18.03 -6.26 -20.03
N PHE A 172 18.00 -5.22 -19.19
CA PHE A 172 16.89 -4.97 -18.29
C PHE A 172 15.61 -4.69 -19.08
N ILE A 173 15.67 -3.83 -20.09
CA ILE A 173 14.52 -3.57 -20.98
C ILE A 173 14.06 -4.83 -21.73
N GLU A 174 14.97 -5.63 -22.26
CA GLU A 174 14.64 -6.89 -22.95
C GLU A 174 13.86 -7.83 -22.01
N LEU A 175 14.33 -8.00 -20.77
CA LEU A 175 13.64 -8.80 -19.76
C LEU A 175 12.24 -8.26 -19.42
N ILE A 176 12.10 -6.94 -19.30
CA ILE A 176 10.80 -6.30 -19.04
C ILE A 176 9.86 -6.44 -20.25
N ALA A 177 10.40 -6.34 -21.48
CA ALA A 177 9.64 -6.51 -22.71
C ALA A 177 9.06 -7.93 -22.83
N ASP A 178 9.90 -8.94 -22.55
CA ASP A 178 9.49 -10.34 -22.54
C ASP A 178 8.38 -10.56 -21.50
N ALA A 179 8.56 -10.08 -20.27
CA ALA A 179 7.53 -10.18 -19.22
C ALA A 179 6.24 -9.43 -19.56
N ALA A 180 6.33 -8.35 -20.34
CA ALA A 180 5.20 -7.60 -20.83
C ALA A 180 4.57 -8.19 -22.10
N ASN A 181 5.11 -9.27 -22.68
CA ASN A 181 4.71 -9.83 -23.97
C ASN A 181 4.77 -8.79 -25.12
N THR A 182 5.83 -8.00 -25.17
CA THR A 182 6.05 -6.94 -26.17
C THR A 182 7.51 -6.93 -26.62
N THR A 183 7.86 -6.08 -27.58
CA THR A 183 9.25 -5.81 -27.93
C THR A 183 9.77 -4.55 -27.21
N PRO A 184 11.09 -4.44 -26.96
CA PRO A 184 11.71 -3.26 -26.34
C PRO A 184 11.30 -1.92 -26.94
N GLU A 185 11.13 -1.85 -28.26
CA GLU A 185 10.82 -0.62 -29.01
C GLU A 185 9.41 -0.11 -28.76
N ASN A 186 8.52 -1.01 -28.34
CA ASN A 186 7.14 -0.70 -28.05
C ASN A 186 6.94 -0.23 -26.61
N ILE A 187 7.93 -0.34 -25.72
CA ILE A 187 7.79 0.19 -24.37
C ILE A 187 7.98 1.72 -24.42
N VAL A 188 6.97 2.44 -23.94
CA VAL A 188 6.92 3.90 -23.89
C VAL A 188 7.47 4.42 -22.56
N ASP A 189 7.04 3.82 -21.46
CA ASP A 189 7.49 4.18 -20.11
C ASP A 189 7.23 3.02 -19.14
N MET A 190 7.81 3.08 -17.95
CA MET A 190 7.65 2.05 -16.92
C MET A 190 7.59 2.66 -15.52
N ASP A 191 6.94 1.94 -14.63
CA ASP A 191 6.83 2.28 -13.23
C ASP A 191 6.97 0.99 -12.42
N LEU A 192 8.22 0.72 -12.00
CA LEU A 192 8.64 -0.55 -11.41
C LEU A 192 9.19 -0.34 -10.01
N PHE A 193 8.76 -1.20 -9.10
CA PHE A 193 9.20 -1.24 -7.71
C PHE A 193 10.01 -2.51 -7.46
N LEU A 194 11.05 -2.37 -6.65
CA LEU A 194 11.78 -3.51 -6.10
C LEU A 194 10.89 -4.22 -5.07
N TYR A 195 10.92 -5.56 -5.08
CA TYR A 195 10.25 -6.38 -4.07
C TYR A 195 11.11 -7.57 -3.68
N ASP A 196 11.06 -7.95 -2.39
CA ASP A 196 11.76 -9.12 -1.86
C ASP A 196 11.15 -10.38 -2.48
N THR A 197 11.97 -11.19 -3.15
CA THR A 197 11.53 -12.44 -3.78
C THR A 197 11.23 -13.54 -2.75
N ASN A 198 11.69 -13.37 -1.51
CA ASN A 198 11.34 -14.26 -0.41
C ASN A 198 9.86 -14.12 -0.06
N GLN A 199 9.08 -15.12 -0.45
CA GLN A 199 7.64 -15.14 -0.22
C GLN A 199 7.27 -14.92 1.26
N ALA A 200 6.10 -14.33 1.48
CA ALA A 200 5.54 -14.20 2.81
C ALA A 200 5.29 -15.59 3.40
N ARG A 201 5.59 -15.78 4.69
CA ARG A 201 5.44 -17.07 5.37
C ARG A 201 4.90 -16.89 6.78
N ILE A 202 4.15 -17.90 7.20
CA ILE A 202 3.81 -18.09 8.60
C ILE A 202 5.00 -18.77 9.30
N GLY A 203 5.35 -18.30 10.49
CA GLY A 203 6.47 -18.83 11.27
C GLY A 203 6.32 -18.58 12.77
N GLY A 204 7.39 -18.85 13.52
CA GLY A 204 7.36 -18.98 14.98
C GLY A 204 7.07 -20.42 15.40
N ILE A 205 7.44 -20.79 16.63
CA ILE A 205 7.27 -22.16 17.16
C ILE A 205 5.81 -22.62 17.04
N HIS A 206 4.86 -21.69 17.19
CA HIS A 206 3.43 -21.96 17.13
C HIS A 206 2.74 -21.47 15.84
N ASN A 207 3.50 -21.16 14.77
CA ASN A 207 2.94 -20.65 13.51
C ASN A 207 2.07 -19.40 13.71
N GLU A 208 2.57 -18.47 14.51
CA GLU A 208 1.81 -17.34 15.05
C GLU A 208 2.14 -16.00 14.39
N PHE A 209 3.29 -15.94 13.71
CA PHE A 209 3.77 -14.73 13.03
C PHE A 209 3.61 -14.86 11.52
N ILE A 210 3.25 -13.76 10.87
CA ILE A 210 3.32 -13.60 9.42
C ILE A 210 4.50 -12.68 9.14
N THR A 211 5.45 -13.14 8.32
CA THR A 211 6.57 -12.32 7.86
C THR A 211 6.50 -12.15 6.36
N GLY A 212 6.72 -10.94 5.85
CA GLY A 212 6.63 -10.65 4.41
C GLY A 212 6.87 -9.19 4.08
N GLY A 213 7.02 -8.90 2.79
CA GLY A 213 7.20 -7.53 2.29
C GLY A 213 5.86 -6.80 2.07
N GLY A 214 5.80 -5.55 2.53
CA GLY A 214 4.64 -4.68 2.37
C GLY A 214 3.43 -5.07 3.22
N THR A 215 3.64 -5.64 4.41
CA THR A 215 2.55 -5.87 5.39
C THR A 215 1.81 -4.56 5.68
N ASP A 216 2.59 -3.50 5.88
CA ASP A 216 2.18 -2.11 5.81
C ASP A 216 2.07 -1.63 4.34
N ASN A 217 0.87 -1.44 3.78
CA ASN A 217 -0.44 -1.73 4.38
C ASN A 217 -1.30 -2.67 3.53
N LYS A 218 -0.66 -3.63 2.86
CA LYS A 218 -1.38 -4.69 2.13
C LYS A 218 -2.23 -5.55 3.08
N VAL A 219 -1.81 -5.72 4.34
CA VAL A 219 -2.61 -6.42 5.35
C VAL A 219 -3.86 -5.61 5.66
N GLY A 220 -3.78 -4.30 5.91
CA GLY A 220 -4.97 -3.46 6.10
C GLY A 220 -5.89 -3.47 4.88
N THR A 221 -5.32 -3.41 3.67
CA THR A 221 -6.10 -3.48 2.43
C THR A 221 -6.85 -4.80 2.32
N TYR A 222 -6.18 -5.92 2.63
CA TYR A 222 -6.80 -7.23 2.66
C TYR A 222 -7.94 -7.29 3.69
N LEU A 223 -7.71 -6.77 4.90
CA LEU A 223 -8.72 -6.72 5.96
C LEU A 223 -9.95 -5.93 5.53
N CYS A 224 -9.76 -4.75 4.95
CA CYS A 224 -10.84 -3.93 4.44
C CYS A 224 -11.63 -4.67 3.34
N MET A 225 -10.93 -5.29 2.39
CA MET A 225 -11.57 -6.01 1.29
C MET A 225 -12.37 -7.21 1.80
N LYS A 226 -11.78 -8.00 2.70
CA LYS A 226 -12.44 -9.16 3.30
C LYS A 226 -13.65 -8.73 4.13
N ALA A 227 -13.52 -7.66 4.92
CA ALA A 227 -14.63 -7.11 5.71
C ALA A 227 -15.82 -6.66 4.86
N LEU A 228 -15.57 -5.94 3.76
CA LEU A 228 -16.64 -5.55 2.85
C LEU A 228 -17.33 -6.79 2.27
N LEU A 229 -16.56 -7.78 1.80
CA LEU A 229 -17.12 -9.01 1.22
C LEU A 229 -17.95 -9.80 2.25
N ASP A 230 -17.43 -9.98 3.47
CA ASP A 230 -18.10 -10.72 4.53
C ASP A 230 -19.39 -10.03 4.96
N SER A 231 -19.40 -8.70 5.01
CA SER A 231 -20.63 -7.94 5.30
C SER A 231 -21.74 -8.19 4.26
N LEU A 232 -21.38 -8.58 3.03
CA LEU A 232 -22.32 -8.78 1.92
C LEU A 232 -22.81 -10.22 1.78
N GLU A 233 -22.39 -11.14 2.66
CA GLU A 233 -22.86 -12.52 2.66
C GLU A 233 -24.34 -12.62 3.05
N ASN A 234 -24.80 -11.79 3.99
CA ASN A 234 -26.21 -11.72 4.38
C ASN A 234 -26.99 -10.72 3.52
N GLU A 235 -27.73 -11.23 2.53
CA GLU A 235 -28.53 -10.37 1.64
C GLU A 235 -29.63 -9.59 2.37
N ASP A 236 -30.19 -10.13 3.45
CA ASP A 236 -31.27 -9.48 4.18
C ASP A 236 -30.77 -8.28 4.98
N GLU A 237 -29.53 -8.32 5.46
CA GLU A 237 -28.87 -7.14 6.03
C GLU A 237 -28.70 -6.06 4.96
N LEU A 238 -28.19 -6.40 3.78
CA LEU A 238 -28.02 -5.42 2.70
C LEU A 238 -29.38 -4.86 2.22
N LYS A 239 -30.43 -5.69 2.16
CA LYS A 239 -31.80 -5.23 1.81
C LYS A 239 -32.36 -4.23 2.81
N ASN A 240 -32.05 -4.41 4.09
CA ASN A 240 -32.53 -3.53 5.15
C ASN A 240 -31.62 -2.32 5.42
N ASP A 241 -30.44 -2.29 4.82
CA ASP A 241 -29.45 -1.23 4.97
C ASP A 241 -29.89 0.07 4.29
N GLU A 242 -29.73 1.18 5.02
CA GLU A 242 -30.02 2.53 4.55
C GLU A 242 -28.77 3.24 4.02
N ASN A 243 -27.58 2.73 4.31
CA ASN A 243 -26.30 3.35 3.97
C ASN A 243 -25.68 2.68 2.73
N VAL A 244 -24.63 3.32 2.20
CA VAL A 244 -23.73 2.68 1.24
C VAL A 244 -22.47 2.23 1.97
N ARG A 245 -22.15 0.95 1.83
CA ARG A 245 -20.91 0.37 2.37
C ARG A 245 -19.80 0.63 1.38
N VAL A 246 -18.69 1.21 1.83
CA VAL A 246 -17.62 1.70 0.96
C VAL A 246 -16.26 1.20 1.44
N LEU A 247 -15.50 0.64 0.51
CA LEU A 247 -14.09 0.33 0.64
C LEU A 247 -13.27 1.33 -0.16
N ILE A 248 -12.20 1.86 0.44
CA ILE A 248 -11.18 2.63 -0.24
C ILE A 248 -9.84 1.90 -0.11
N GLY A 249 -9.26 1.46 -1.23
CA GLY A 249 -8.05 0.64 -1.23
C GLY A 249 -6.74 1.39 -1.42
N ASN A 250 -6.73 2.65 -1.88
CA ASN A 250 -5.49 3.42 -1.91
C ASN A 250 -5.73 4.92 -1.80
N VAL A 251 -5.07 5.52 -0.81
CA VAL A 251 -5.34 6.87 -0.37
C VAL A 251 -4.04 7.70 -0.31
N SER A 252 -2.97 7.31 -1.01
CA SER A 252 -1.72 8.12 -1.16
C SER A 252 -1.89 9.33 -2.10
N GLU A 253 -0.82 9.92 -2.69
CA GLU A 253 -0.82 11.22 -3.42
C GLU A 253 -1.96 11.44 -4.44
N MET A 254 -2.57 10.36 -4.95
CA MET A 254 -3.72 10.38 -5.87
C MET A 254 -5.08 10.09 -5.21
N GLY A 255 -5.13 9.97 -3.88
CA GLY A 255 -6.21 9.44 -3.06
C GLY A 255 -6.64 10.32 -1.86
N ALA A 256 -5.85 10.47 -0.77
CA ALA A 256 -6.32 11.13 0.49
C ALA A 256 -6.60 12.61 0.32
N ALA A 257 -5.64 13.30 -0.31
CA ALA A 257 -5.76 14.70 -0.67
C ALA A 257 -6.44 14.89 -2.04
N SER A 258 -6.78 13.79 -2.72
CA SER A 258 -7.38 13.84 -4.04
C SER A 258 -8.88 14.07 -3.95
N SER A 259 -9.38 14.88 -4.87
CA SER A 259 -10.82 15.10 -5.04
C SER A 259 -11.55 13.85 -5.54
N PHE A 260 -10.84 12.78 -5.94
CA PHE A 260 -11.43 11.56 -6.45
C PHE A 260 -12.47 10.95 -5.50
N ILE A 261 -12.12 10.76 -4.22
CA ILE A 261 -13.05 10.15 -3.24
C ILE A 261 -14.29 11.03 -3.09
N LYS A 262 -14.09 12.35 -2.95
CA LYS A 262 -15.19 13.34 -2.90
C LYS A 262 -16.08 13.28 -4.14
N HIS A 263 -15.50 13.14 -5.33
CA HIS A 263 -16.26 13.04 -6.58
C HIS A 263 -17.09 11.76 -6.63
N VAL A 264 -16.53 10.62 -6.22
CA VAL A 264 -17.29 9.36 -6.18
C VAL A 264 -18.45 9.46 -5.19
N LEU A 265 -18.21 9.95 -3.96
CA LEU A 265 -19.27 10.13 -2.96
C LEU A 265 -20.37 11.08 -3.45
N LYS A 266 -20.01 12.22 -4.07
CA LYS A 266 -21.00 13.13 -4.70
C LYS A 266 -21.82 12.46 -5.80
N ARG A 267 -21.20 11.58 -6.59
CA ARG A 267 -21.92 10.84 -7.65
C ARG A 267 -22.92 9.84 -7.07
N LEU A 268 -22.68 9.31 -5.87
CA LEU A 268 -23.61 8.41 -5.16
C LEU A 268 -24.82 9.14 -4.58
N THR A 269 -24.74 10.46 -4.39
CA THR A 269 -25.84 11.28 -3.87
C THR A 269 -26.63 12.00 -4.97
N VAL A 270 -26.37 11.71 -6.25
CA VAL A 270 -27.11 12.32 -7.37
C VAL A 270 -28.58 11.89 -7.33
N GLY A 271 -29.48 12.83 -7.63
CA GLY A 271 -30.93 12.62 -7.55
C GLY A 271 -31.55 12.93 -6.18
N GLY A 272 -30.74 13.32 -5.19
CA GLY A 272 -31.19 13.82 -3.90
C GLY A 272 -31.46 15.33 -3.84
N PRO A 273 -31.76 15.87 -2.65
CA PRO A 273 -31.81 17.31 -2.42
C PRO A 273 -30.45 17.98 -2.74
N GLN A 274 -30.45 19.29 -2.93
CA GLN A 274 -29.24 20.05 -3.32
C GLN A 274 -28.07 19.87 -2.34
N ASN A 275 -28.37 19.62 -1.05
CA ASN A 275 -27.41 19.36 0.02
C ASN A 275 -27.25 17.86 0.37
N ALA A 276 -27.62 16.94 -0.53
CA ALA A 276 -27.60 15.50 -0.25
C ALA A 276 -26.21 15.00 0.14
N TYR A 277 -25.15 15.53 -0.48
CA TYR A 277 -23.76 15.16 -0.15
C TYR A 277 -23.39 15.61 1.27
N GLU A 278 -23.70 16.85 1.63
CA GLU A 278 -23.41 17.43 2.94
C GLU A 278 -24.17 16.70 4.06
N LEU A 279 -25.43 16.34 3.81
CA LEU A 279 -26.24 15.50 4.70
C LEU A 279 -25.64 14.11 4.86
N ALA A 280 -25.25 13.47 3.75
CA ALA A 280 -24.66 12.14 3.77
C ALA A 280 -23.36 12.12 4.57
N ILE A 281 -22.43 13.05 4.31
CA ILE A 281 -21.15 13.14 5.03
C ILE A 281 -21.36 13.33 6.53
N SER A 282 -22.32 14.15 6.95
CA SER A 282 -22.65 14.37 8.36
C SER A 282 -23.20 13.13 9.07
N ARG A 283 -23.67 12.14 8.30
CA ARG A 283 -24.18 10.84 8.75
C ARG A 283 -23.20 9.70 8.51
N SER A 284 -22.00 10.02 8.03
CA SER A 284 -21.00 9.02 7.61
C SER A 284 -19.85 8.93 8.61
N MET A 285 -19.20 7.77 8.60
CA MET A 285 -17.98 7.54 9.36
C MET A 285 -16.97 6.83 8.48
N LEU A 286 -15.70 7.21 8.61
CA LEU A 286 -14.56 6.56 7.98
C LEU A 286 -13.66 5.92 9.02
N ILE A 287 -13.50 4.61 8.92
CA ILE A 287 -12.46 3.86 9.64
C ILE A 287 -11.24 3.78 8.72
N THR A 288 -10.15 4.42 9.12
CA THR A 288 -8.86 4.28 8.46
C THR A 288 -8.13 3.10 9.07
N VAL A 289 -7.85 2.11 8.24
CA VAL A 289 -7.17 0.88 8.59
C VAL A 289 -5.72 1.01 8.19
N ASP A 290 -4.85 1.16 9.19
CA ASP A 290 -3.40 1.20 9.00
C ASP A 290 -2.69 0.27 9.97
N GLN A 291 -1.48 -0.17 9.66
CA GLN A 291 -0.72 -0.98 10.61
C GLN A 291 -0.31 -0.13 11.83
N THR A 292 -0.11 -0.78 12.98
CA THR A 292 0.30 -0.10 14.23
C THR A 292 1.51 -0.76 14.84
N HIS A 293 2.26 -0.03 15.66
CA HIS A 293 3.46 -0.57 16.31
C HIS A 293 3.08 -1.45 17.51
N ALA A 294 3.52 -2.71 17.49
CA ALA A 294 3.59 -3.53 18.69
C ALA A 294 4.77 -3.08 19.57
N VAL A 295 4.67 -3.28 20.88
CA VAL A 295 5.81 -3.02 21.78
C VAL A 295 7.00 -3.87 21.38
N HIS A 296 8.09 -3.22 20.99
CA HIS A 296 9.31 -3.90 20.61
C HIS A 296 10.02 -4.47 21.84
N PRO A 297 10.30 -5.80 21.91
CA PRO A 297 10.85 -6.43 23.12
C PRO A 297 12.23 -5.90 23.50
N ASN A 298 13.07 -5.58 22.52
CA ASN A 298 14.41 -5.02 22.76
C ASN A 298 14.44 -3.49 22.95
N PHE A 299 13.31 -2.80 22.72
CA PHE A 299 13.21 -1.34 22.82
C PHE A 299 11.88 -0.91 23.49
N PRO A 300 11.55 -1.46 24.68
CA PRO A 300 10.28 -1.17 25.33
C PRO A 300 10.15 0.32 25.67
N ASP A 301 11.26 0.98 26.02
CA ASP A 301 11.31 2.39 26.41
C ASP A 301 10.89 3.37 25.30
N LYS A 302 10.77 2.90 24.05
CA LYS A 302 10.25 3.70 22.94
C LYS A 302 8.73 3.87 22.99
N HIS A 303 8.03 3.07 23.79
CA HIS A 303 6.57 3.08 23.89
C HIS A 303 6.11 3.85 25.14
N GLU A 304 4.87 4.32 25.11
CA GLU A 304 4.23 4.95 26.26
C GLU A 304 3.74 3.86 27.22
N VAL A 305 4.09 3.99 28.50
CA VAL A 305 4.00 2.91 29.51
C VAL A 305 2.57 2.41 29.72
N ASN A 306 1.58 3.30 29.65
CA ASN A 306 0.17 2.96 29.85
C ASN A 306 -0.54 2.53 28.55
N HIS A 307 0.09 2.75 27.39
CA HIS A 307 -0.47 2.44 26.07
C HIS A 307 0.39 1.42 25.32
N HIS A 308 0.93 0.45 26.06
CA HIS A 308 1.64 -0.70 25.52
C HIS A 308 0.69 -1.60 24.72
N VAL A 309 0.79 -1.51 23.39
CA VAL A 309 0.10 -2.41 22.46
C VAL A 309 0.72 -3.80 22.57
N LYS A 310 -0.07 -4.73 23.11
CA LYS A 310 0.31 -6.13 23.25
C LYS A 310 0.08 -6.86 21.95
N ILE A 311 1.00 -7.77 21.65
CA ILE A 311 0.76 -8.85 20.68
C ILE A 311 -0.42 -9.69 21.21
N ASN A 312 -1.32 -10.12 20.32
CA ASN A 312 -2.59 -10.81 20.65
C ASN A 312 -3.65 -10.03 21.43
N GLY A 313 -3.43 -8.76 21.74
CA GLY A 313 -4.43 -7.95 22.45
C GLY A 313 -5.62 -7.51 21.58
N GLY A 314 -5.65 -7.89 20.30
CA GLY A 314 -6.67 -7.51 19.33
C GLY A 314 -6.38 -6.19 18.60
N PRO A 315 -7.36 -5.70 17.82
CA PRO A 315 -7.28 -4.45 17.09
C PRO A 315 -6.87 -3.26 17.96
N VAL A 316 -6.25 -2.26 17.34
CA VAL A 316 -5.68 -1.10 18.03
C VAL A 316 -6.28 0.16 17.46
N SER A 317 -6.68 1.11 18.30
CA SER A 317 -7.03 2.47 17.86
C SER A 317 -5.95 3.46 18.26
N SER A 318 -5.52 4.29 17.31
CA SER A 318 -4.45 5.27 17.52
C SER A 318 -5.02 6.65 17.86
N ILE A 319 -4.48 7.27 18.90
CA ILE A 319 -4.89 8.61 19.37
C ILE A 319 -3.64 9.47 19.54
N GLY A 320 -3.69 10.71 19.03
CA GLY A 320 -2.61 11.67 19.18
C GLY A 320 -2.50 12.62 17.99
N VAL A 321 -1.43 13.41 17.99
CA VAL A 321 -1.10 14.30 16.87
C VAL A 321 -0.78 13.46 15.63
N GLY A 322 -1.45 13.74 14.51
CA GLY A 322 -1.31 12.97 13.26
C GLY A 322 -2.42 11.94 13.00
N PHE A 323 -3.30 11.71 13.98
CA PHE A 323 -4.46 10.83 13.87
C PHE A 323 -5.77 11.64 13.88
N GLY A 324 -6.81 11.11 13.23
CA GLY A 324 -8.14 11.71 13.13
C GLY A 324 -9.12 11.22 14.20
N THR A 325 -8.68 10.29 15.05
CA THR A 325 -9.48 9.73 16.15
C THR A 325 -9.85 10.79 17.19
N THR A 326 -11.15 10.86 17.52
CA THR A 326 -11.72 11.73 18.56
C THR A 326 -12.45 10.88 19.60
N ALA A 327 -12.84 11.50 20.72
CA ALA A 327 -13.66 10.83 21.73
C ALA A 327 -14.97 10.27 21.15
N THR A 328 -15.60 11.00 20.22
CA THR A 328 -16.82 10.56 19.55
C THR A 328 -16.56 9.36 18.65
N SER A 329 -15.52 9.41 17.82
CA SER A 329 -15.27 8.34 16.85
C SER A 329 -14.77 7.04 17.51
N ILE A 330 -13.95 7.14 18.56
CA ILE A 330 -13.53 5.95 19.31
C ILE A 330 -14.66 5.34 20.13
N ALA A 331 -15.63 6.12 20.62
CA ALA A 331 -16.80 5.58 21.33
C ALA A 331 -17.63 4.67 20.42
N ILE A 332 -17.83 5.08 19.16
CA ILE A 332 -18.49 4.25 18.14
C ILE A 332 -17.67 3.00 17.88
N LEU A 333 -16.36 3.12 17.68
CA LEU A 333 -15.49 1.95 17.46
C LEU A 333 -15.52 0.96 18.64
N LYS A 334 -15.55 1.45 19.89
CA LYS A 334 -15.67 0.60 21.09
C LYS A 334 -17.00 -0.15 21.13
N LYS A 335 -18.10 0.48 20.72
CA LYS A 335 -19.40 -0.16 20.60
C LYS A 335 -19.37 -1.30 19.57
N LEU A 336 -18.80 -1.04 18.39
CA LEU A 336 -18.63 -2.05 17.33
C LEU A 336 -17.74 -3.20 17.79
N ALA A 337 -16.66 -2.91 18.51
CA ALA A 337 -15.78 -3.93 19.07
C ALA A 337 -16.51 -4.84 20.08
N ALA A 338 -17.37 -4.26 20.93
CA ALA A 338 -18.23 -5.01 21.83
C ALA A 338 -19.24 -5.91 21.09
N GLU A 339 -19.89 -5.39 20.03
CA GLU A 339 -20.80 -6.17 19.17
C GLU A 339 -20.08 -7.32 18.46
N ALA A 340 -18.88 -7.05 17.94
CA ALA A 340 -18.01 -8.04 17.29
C ALA A 340 -17.33 -9.01 18.27
N LYS A 341 -17.45 -8.77 19.59
CA LYS A 341 -16.79 -9.53 20.67
C LYS A 341 -15.27 -9.60 20.48
N VAL A 342 -14.66 -8.49 20.10
CA VAL A 342 -13.21 -8.36 19.93
C VAL A 342 -12.62 -7.40 20.98
N PRO A 343 -11.45 -7.72 21.55
CA PRO A 343 -10.77 -6.76 22.41
C PRO A 343 -10.23 -5.60 21.59
N LEU A 344 -10.24 -4.39 22.16
CA LEU A 344 -9.70 -3.19 21.53
C LEU A 344 -8.61 -2.59 22.42
N GLN A 345 -7.47 -2.31 21.83
CA GLN A 345 -6.34 -1.65 22.47
C GLN A 345 -6.26 -0.19 22.03
N ILE A 346 -5.53 0.63 22.78
CA ILE A 346 -5.29 2.03 22.44
C ILE A 346 -3.79 2.25 22.35
N LEU A 347 -3.35 2.85 21.24
CA LEU A 347 -2.00 3.36 21.06
C LEU A 347 -2.01 4.87 21.27
N ILE A 348 -1.20 5.33 22.22
CA ILE A 348 -0.82 6.73 22.35
C ILE A 348 0.70 6.82 22.25
N PRO A 349 1.24 7.57 21.27
CA PRO A 349 2.67 7.77 21.18
C PRO A 349 3.23 8.57 22.37
N ARG A 350 4.52 8.45 22.64
CA ARG A 350 5.18 9.29 23.64
C ARG A 350 5.23 10.74 23.17
N ASN A 351 4.92 11.68 24.06
CA ASN A 351 4.92 13.13 23.75
C ASN A 351 6.27 13.67 23.25
N ASN A 352 7.39 13.02 23.61
CA ASN A 352 8.73 13.46 23.24
C ASN A 352 9.26 12.83 21.94
N LEU A 353 8.45 12.04 21.24
CA LEU A 353 8.79 11.42 19.97
C LEU A 353 7.88 11.95 18.86
N GLY A 354 8.46 12.20 17.68
CA GLY A 354 7.68 12.48 16.47
C GLY A 354 6.95 11.23 15.99
N VAL A 355 5.78 11.41 15.40
CA VAL A 355 4.90 10.32 14.95
C VAL A 355 4.50 10.57 13.51
N GLY A 356 4.53 9.52 12.69
CA GLY A 356 3.96 9.57 11.35
C GLY A 356 2.45 9.71 11.43
N GLY A 357 1.87 10.64 10.66
CA GLY A 357 0.42 10.74 10.53
C GLY A 357 -0.12 9.62 9.64
N THR A 358 -1.40 9.30 9.81
CA THR A 358 -2.13 8.42 8.89
C THR A 358 -2.99 9.26 7.95
N MET A 359 -3.67 8.59 7.04
CA MET A 359 -4.61 9.23 6.12
C MET A 359 -5.86 9.83 6.80
N SER A 360 -6.16 9.50 8.06
CA SER A 360 -7.39 9.95 8.74
C SER A 360 -7.46 11.47 8.89
N ALA A 361 -6.36 12.11 9.30
CA ALA A 361 -6.31 13.55 9.47
C ALA A 361 -6.55 14.28 8.13
N ALA A 362 -5.92 13.79 7.06
CA ALA A 362 -6.11 14.32 5.71
C ALA A 362 -7.55 14.15 5.22
N MET A 363 -8.17 12.99 5.48
CA MET A 363 -9.55 12.70 5.08
C MET A 363 -10.57 13.49 5.90
N ALA A 364 -10.35 13.63 7.21
CA ALA A 364 -11.18 14.46 8.08
C ALA A 364 -11.18 15.91 7.59
N HIS A 365 -10.02 16.45 7.24
CA HIS A 365 -9.91 17.81 6.70
C HIS A 365 -10.50 17.95 5.29
N GLY A 366 -10.18 17.02 4.38
CA GLY A 366 -10.57 17.12 2.96
C GLY A 366 -12.04 16.84 2.68
N LEU A 367 -12.67 15.96 3.48
CA LEU A 367 -14.07 15.57 3.30
C LEU A 367 -15.01 16.16 4.36
N GLY A 368 -14.50 16.55 5.53
CA GLY A 368 -15.34 16.93 6.67
C GLY A 368 -16.07 15.75 7.32
N ILE A 369 -15.51 14.53 7.19
CA ILE A 369 -16.12 13.29 7.69
C ILE A 369 -15.56 12.92 9.07
N LEU A 370 -16.37 12.27 9.91
CA LEU A 370 -15.90 11.68 11.15
C LEU A 370 -14.94 10.53 10.86
N THR A 371 -13.73 10.56 11.43
CA THR A 371 -12.72 9.52 11.21
C THR A 371 -12.29 8.83 12.50
N VAL A 372 -11.90 7.56 12.40
CA VAL A 372 -11.21 6.84 13.46
C VAL A 372 -10.06 6.03 12.86
N ASP A 373 -8.89 6.13 13.48
CA ASP A 373 -7.77 5.26 13.17
C ASP A 373 -7.93 3.95 13.93
N ALA A 374 -7.97 2.87 13.16
CA ALA A 374 -8.02 1.52 13.67
C ALA A 374 -7.01 0.66 12.93
N SER A 375 -6.51 -0.36 13.60
CA SER A 375 -5.57 -1.31 13.05
C SER A 375 -6.07 -2.69 13.36
N GLY A 376 -6.14 -3.56 12.36
CA GLY A 376 -6.46 -4.96 12.63
C GLY A 376 -5.29 -5.69 13.29
N CYS A 377 -4.06 -5.30 12.97
CA CYS A 377 -2.84 -5.99 13.41
C CYS A 377 -1.79 -4.98 13.86
N SER A 378 -1.16 -5.26 14.99
CA SER A 378 0.10 -4.62 15.32
C SER A 378 1.27 -5.37 14.67
N GLU A 379 2.31 -4.66 14.30
CA GLU A 379 3.50 -5.20 13.65
C GLU A 379 4.79 -4.67 14.27
N LEU A 380 5.86 -5.42 13.99
CA LEU A 380 7.24 -5.06 14.26
C LEU A 380 7.99 -4.89 12.93
N ALA A 381 9.05 -4.08 12.97
CA ALA A 381 9.85 -3.74 11.81
C ALA A 381 9.02 -3.15 10.65
N MET A 382 8.02 -2.33 10.98
CA MET A 382 7.29 -1.50 10.00
C MET A 382 8.29 -0.79 9.08
N HIS A 383 7.90 -0.65 7.81
CA HIS A 383 8.73 -0.09 6.72
C HIS A 383 9.96 -0.91 6.30
N SER A 384 10.19 -2.09 6.88
CA SER A 384 11.23 -3.02 6.45
C SER A 384 10.87 -3.68 5.11
N ALA A 385 11.88 -4.09 4.34
CA ALA A 385 11.70 -5.00 3.19
C ALA A 385 10.97 -6.30 3.60
N ARG A 386 11.07 -6.69 4.88
CA ARG A 386 10.31 -7.76 5.50
C ARG A 386 9.96 -7.41 6.94
N SER A 387 8.67 -7.18 7.17
CA SER A 387 8.11 -6.89 8.50
C SER A 387 7.56 -8.17 9.14
N LEU A 388 7.20 -8.07 10.42
CA LEU A 388 6.60 -9.15 11.19
C LEU A 388 5.26 -8.67 11.77
N THR A 389 4.17 -9.31 11.38
CA THR A 389 2.83 -9.07 11.90
C THR A 389 2.26 -10.36 12.50
N TYR A 390 1.15 -10.27 13.24
CA TYR A 390 0.60 -11.40 13.98
C TYR A 390 -0.67 -11.96 13.35
N SER A 391 -0.77 -13.30 13.24
CA SER A 391 -1.89 -13.95 12.53
C SER A 391 -3.24 -13.76 13.21
N TYR A 392 -3.29 -13.81 14.55
CA TYR A 392 -4.51 -13.56 15.33
C TYR A 392 -5.08 -12.14 15.12
N GLY A 393 -4.21 -11.14 14.93
CA GLY A 393 -4.64 -9.78 14.59
C GLY A 393 -5.47 -9.75 13.31
N VAL A 394 -5.09 -10.55 12.30
CA VAL A 394 -5.80 -10.59 11.02
C VAL A 394 -7.24 -11.08 11.24
N ILE A 395 -7.41 -12.14 12.03
CA ILE A 395 -8.73 -12.73 12.33
C ILE A 395 -9.62 -11.72 13.07
N MET A 396 -9.07 -11.06 14.10
CA MET A 396 -9.83 -10.09 14.89
C MET A 396 -10.13 -8.81 14.11
N GLY A 397 -9.20 -8.37 13.26
CA GLY A 397 -9.38 -7.24 12.36
C GLY A 397 -10.53 -7.47 11.38
N VAL A 398 -10.58 -8.65 10.73
CA VAL A 398 -11.73 -8.98 9.85
C VAL A 398 -13.03 -8.92 10.64
N ARG A 399 -13.10 -9.57 11.81
CA ARG A 399 -14.32 -9.57 12.64
C ARG A 399 -14.80 -8.17 13.00
N LEU A 400 -13.88 -7.29 13.44
CA LEU A 400 -14.21 -5.91 13.78
C LEU A 400 -14.76 -5.16 12.55
N PHE A 401 -14.01 -5.20 11.44
CA PHE A 401 -14.33 -4.38 10.29
C PHE A 401 -15.56 -4.87 9.52
N SER A 402 -15.86 -6.17 9.54
CA SER A 402 -17.12 -6.69 8.96
C SER A 402 -18.34 -6.11 9.66
N VAL A 403 -18.32 -6.01 11.00
CA VAL A 403 -19.39 -5.36 11.78
C VAL A 403 -19.40 -3.86 11.52
N SER A 404 -18.23 -3.22 11.40
CA SER A 404 -18.15 -1.79 11.06
C SER A 404 -18.74 -1.44 9.71
N CYS A 405 -18.77 -2.35 8.74
CA CYS A 405 -19.44 -2.13 7.46
C CYS A 405 -20.97 -2.04 7.60
N LEU A 406 -21.53 -2.38 8.77
CA LEU A 406 -22.96 -2.29 9.08
C LEU A 406 -23.36 -0.97 9.78
N LEU A 407 -22.42 -0.03 9.96
CA LEU A 407 -22.65 1.32 10.47
C LEU A 407 -23.71 2.08 9.65
#